data_AF-A0AAE0APT7-F1
#
_entry.id   AF-A0AAE0APT7-F1
#
_cell.length_a   1.000
_cell.length_b   1.000
_cell.length_c   1.000
_cell.angle_alpha   90.00
_cell.angle_beta   90.00
_cell.angle_gamma   90.00
#
_symmetry.space_group_name_H-M   'P 1'
#
loop_
_entity.id
_entity.type
_entity.pdbx_description
1 polymer ?
#
loop_
_entity_poly.entity_id
_entity_poly.type
_entity_poly.pdbx_seq_one_letter_code
_entity_poly.pdbx_strand_id
1 'polypeptide(L)' 'MEMVNDGEETLFKIQSMARKHDLIIVGRRNNVETPQTSGLGHKLSEFPELGIVGNFLVTKDLPRRYSVLVVQQQLTT' A
#
# COMPACT_ATOMS: atom_id res chain seq x y z
N MET A 1 -6.85 -7.66 16.51
CA MET A 1 -6.61 -7.46 15.06
C MET A 1 -7.71 -6.56 14.55
N GLU A 2 -7.36 -5.55 13.76
CA GLU A 2 -8.36 -4.74 13.07
C GLU A 2 -8.80 -5.51 11.82
N MET A 3 -10.11 -5.71 11.67
CA MET A 3 -10.68 -6.47 10.56
C MET A 3 -11.13 -5.49 9.47
N VAL A 4 -10.91 -5.87 8.22
CA VAL A 4 -11.36 -5.14 7.03
C VAL A 4 -12.10 -6.11 6.14
N ASN A 5 -13.15 -5.64 5.49
CA ASN A 5 -14.05 -6.46 4.69
C ASN A 5 -13.55 -6.60 3.24
N ASP A 6 -12.86 -5.59 2.71
CA ASP A 6 -12.40 -5.53 1.33
C ASP A 6 -11.18 -4.60 1.14
N GLY A 7 -10.77 -4.45 -0.13
CA GLY A 7 -9.67 -3.57 -0.51
C GLY A 7 -9.95 -2.09 -0.30
N GLU A 8 -11.18 -1.63 -0.47
CA GLU A 8 -11.52 -0.21 -0.31
C GLU A 8 -11.46 0.21 1.16
N GLU A 9 -12.00 -0.61 2.06
CA GLU A 9 -11.86 -0.42 3.50
C GLU A 9 -10.39 -0.47 3.94
N THR A 10 -9.61 -1.38 3.35
CA THR A 10 -8.16 -1.46 3.58
C THR A 10 -7.45 -0.15 3.22
N LEU A 11 -7.74 0.42 2.05
CA LEU A 11 -7.16 1.70 1.62
C LEU A 11 -7.57 2.86 2.53
N PHE A 12 -8.85 2.91 2.93
CA PHE A 12 -9.34 3.95 3.83
C PHE A 12 -8.61 3.92 5.18
N LYS A 13 -8.37 2.72 5.72
CA LYS A 13 -7.59 2.53 6.96
C LYS A 13 -6.15 2.96 6.78
N ILE A 14 -5.49 2.54 5.71
CA ILE A 14 -4.10 2.94 5.39
C ILE A 14 -4.00 4.47 5.29
N GLN A 15 -4.94 5.14 4.61
CA GLN A 15 -4.98 6.59 4.49
C GLN A 15 -5.14 7.28 5.86
N SER A 16 -6.01 6.77 6.73
CA SER A 16 -6.19 7.30 8.09
C SER A 16 -4.91 7.17 8.93
N MET A 17 -4.16 6.08 8.77
CA MET A 17 -2.87 5.89 9.43
C MET A 17 -1.77 6.77 8.84
N ALA A 18 -1.71 6.92 7.51
CA ALA A 18 -0.69 7.68 6.82
C ALA A 18 -0.67 9.16 7.25
N ARG A 19 -1.84 9.73 7.56
CA ARG A 19 -1.97 11.11 8.05
C ARG A 19 -1.38 11.35 9.44
N LYS A 20 -0.98 10.29 10.16
CA LYS A 20 -0.51 10.35 11.56
C LYS A 20 1.00 10.09 11.70
N HIS A 21 1.71 9.83 10.60
CA HIS A 21 3.11 9.41 10.63
C HIS A 21 3.91 10.12 9.53
N ASP A 22 5.17 10.45 9.81
CA ASP A 22 6.08 11.08 8.84
C ASP A 22 6.91 10.06 8.04
N LEU A 23 6.92 8.78 8.45
CA LEU A 23 7.56 7.66 7.76
C LEU A 23 6.65 6.43 7.78
N ILE A 24 6.45 5.84 6.61
CA ILE A 24 5.65 4.63 6.44
C ILE A 24 6.52 3.56 5.78
N ILE A 25 6.60 2.39 6.40
CA ILE A 25 7.34 1.23 5.88
C ILE A 25 6.33 0.20 5.41
N VAL A 26 6.45 -0.25 4.17
CA VAL A 26 5.57 -1.27 3.59
C VAL A 26 6.38 -2.39 2.95
N GLY A 27 5.88 -3.61 3.11
CA GLY A 27 6.41 -4.76 2.37
C GLY A 27 5.91 -4.76 0.93
N ARG A 28 6.76 -5.16 0.00
CA ARG A 28 6.38 -5.45 -1.38
C ARG A 28 6.27 -6.96 -1.57
N ARG A 29 5.08 -7.41 -1.95
CA ARG A 29 4.82 -8.79 -2.37
C ARG A 29 4.54 -8.78 -3.86
N ASN A 30 5.31 -9.53 -4.64
CA ASN A 30 5.08 -9.67 -6.07
C ASN A 30 4.05 -10.78 -6.35
N ASN A 31 3.11 -10.52 -7.26
CA ASN A 31 2.18 -11.50 -7.84
C ASN A 31 1.32 -12.26 -6.83
N VAL A 32 0.99 -11.66 -5.67
CA VAL A 32 0.05 -12.24 -4.72
C VAL A 32 -1.08 -11.26 -4.48
N GLU A 33 -2.28 -11.63 -4.92
CA GLU A 33 -3.51 -10.94 -4.57
C GLU A 33 -4.04 -11.50 -3.25
N THR A 34 -4.53 -10.62 -2.38
CA THR A 34 -5.14 -10.97 -1.10
C THR A 34 -6.53 -10.34 -1.03
N PRO A 35 -7.46 -10.84 -0.20
CA PRO A 35 -8.76 -10.21 -0.02
C PRO A 35 -8.66 -8.71 0.29
N GLN A 36 -7.64 -8.30 1.05
CA GLN A 36 -7.37 -6.92 1.46
C GLN A 36 -6.83 -6.03 0.34
N THR A 37 -6.41 -6.61 -0.79
CA THR A 37 -5.86 -5.85 -1.93
C THR A 37 -6.57 -6.15 -3.24
N SER A 38 -7.65 -6.94 -3.18
CA SER A 38 -8.31 -7.44 -4.38
C SER A 38 -9.05 -6.32 -5.10
N GLY A 39 -8.99 -6.34 -6.43
CA GLY A 39 -9.62 -5.31 -7.28
C GLY A 39 -8.92 -3.94 -7.29
N LEU A 40 -7.86 -3.74 -6.49
CA LEU A 40 -7.12 -2.47 -6.41
C LEU A 40 -6.02 -2.33 -7.46
N GLY A 41 -5.51 -3.45 -8.01
CA GLY A 41 -4.35 -3.47 -8.90
C GLY A 41 -4.52 -2.66 -10.18
N HIS A 42 -5.74 -2.59 -10.73
CA HIS A 42 -6.02 -1.83 -11.96
C HIS A 42 -6.09 -0.32 -11.76
N LYS A 43 -6.41 0.15 -10.54
CA LYS A 43 -6.55 1.58 -10.22
C LYS A 43 -5.23 2.24 -9.81
N LEU A 44 -4.20 1.44 -9.52
CA LEU A 44 -2.97 1.87 -8.84
C LEU A 44 -1.70 1.42 -9.58
N SER A 45 -1.66 1.61 -10.91
CA SER A 45 -0.59 1.10 -11.79
C SER A 45 0.54 2.09 -12.11
N GLU A 46 0.57 3.27 -11.48
CA GLU A 46 1.54 4.32 -11.83
C GLU A 46 3.00 3.97 -11.48
N PHE A 47 3.23 3.17 -10.43
CA PHE A 47 4.54 2.80 -9.89
C PHE A 47 4.59 1.30 -9.49
N PRO A 48 4.71 0.37 -10.46
CA PRO A 48 4.70 -1.07 -10.19
C PRO A 48 5.83 -1.56 -9.26
N GLU A 49 6.93 -0.83 -9.18
CA GLU A 49 8.04 -1.04 -8.25
C GLU A 49 7.67 -0.81 -6.79
N LEU A 50 6.60 -0.07 -6.50
CA LEU A 50 6.14 0.20 -5.14
C LEU A 50 5.12 -0.82 -4.62
N GLY A 51 4.57 -1.66 -5.52
CA GLY A 51 3.47 -2.57 -5.21
C GLY A 51 2.16 -1.83 -4.88
N ILE A 52 1.07 -2.57 -4.63
CA ILE A 52 -0.28 -2.00 -4.48
C ILE A 52 -0.35 -0.95 -3.37
N VAL A 53 0.18 -1.28 -2.19
CA VAL A 53 0.13 -0.38 -1.02
C VAL A 53 1.05 0.82 -1.20
N GLY A 54 2.28 0.60 -1.67
CA GLY A 54 3.23 1.70 -1.90
C GLY A 54 2.72 2.66 -2.97
N ASN A 55 2.12 2.14 -4.06
CA ASN A 55 1.52 2.96 -5.10
C ASN A 55 0.37 3.82 -4.56
N PHE A 56 -0.52 3.23 -3.74
CA PHE A 56 -1.59 3.99 -3.09
C PHE A 56 -1.05 5.15 -2.26
N LEU A 57 0.00 4.91 -1.47
CA LEU A 57 0.59 5.92 -0.61
C LEU A 57 1.28 7.06 -1.38
N VAL A 58 1.64 6.91 -2.66
CA VAL A 58 2.26 7.99 -3.45
C VAL A 58 1.28 8.66 -4.43
N THR A 59 0.04 8.15 -4.50
CA THR A 59 -1.00 8.70 -5.38
C THR A 59 -1.38 10.12 -4.93
N LYS A 60 -1.76 11.00 -5.87
CA LYS A 60 -1.88 12.47 -5.69
C LYS A 60 -2.88 12.93 -4.61
N ASP A 61 -3.79 12.07 -4.16
CA ASP A 61 -4.88 12.43 -3.24
C ASP A 61 -4.46 12.45 -1.75
N LEU A 62 -3.18 12.18 -1.44
CA LEU A 62 -2.67 12.19 -0.08
C LEU A 62 -1.74 13.39 0.17
N PRO A 63 -1.87 14.08 1.33
CA PRO A 63 -0.96 15.15 1.69
C PRO A 63 0.46 14.59 1.83
N ARG A 64 1.41 15.12 1.05
CA ARG A 64 2.81 14.65 0.93
C ARG A 64 3.69 14.97 2.14
N ARG A 65 3.19 14.77 3.36
CA ARG A 65 3.93 15.02 4.61
C ARG A 65 4.64 13.78 5.16
N TYR A 66 4.72 12.70 4.39
CA TYR A 66 5.39 11.47 4.82
C TYR A 66 6.34 10.92 3.74
N SER A 67 7.34 10.20 4.21
CA SER A 67 8.21 9.37 3.38
C SER A 67 7.66 7.94 3.32
N VAL A 68 7.81 7.27 2.17
CA VAL A 68 7.45 5.86 2.00
C VAL A 68 8.72 5.06 1.72
N LEU A 69 8.98 4.04 2.55
CA LEU A 69 10.02 3.04 2.33
C LEU A 69 9.38 1.71 1.96
N VAL A 70 9.63 1.25 0.73
CA VAL A 70 9.17 -0.04 0.25
C VAL A 70 10.28 -1.08 0.42
N VAL A 71 10.00 -2.13 1.17
CA VAL A 71 10.94 -3.22 1.45
C VAL A 71 10.51 -4.47 0.70
N GLN A 72 11.38 -4.97 -0.17
CA GLN A 72 11.21 -6.26 -0.84
C GLN A 72 12.04 -7.30 -0.09
N GLN A 73 11.38 -8.31 0.50
CA GLN A 73 12.10 -9.49 0.96
C GLN A 73 12.71 -10.18 -0.26
N GLN A 74 14.03 -10.41 -0.23
CA GLN A 74 14.69 -11.20 -1.26
C GLN A 74 14.23 -12.66 -1.15
N LEU A 75 13.88 -13.25 -2.29
CA LEU A 75 13.75 -14.69 -2.38
C LEU A 75 15.16 -15.29 -2.31
N THR A 76 15.48 -15.92 -1.19
CA THR A 76 16.67 -16.76 -1.10
C THR A 76 16.32 -18.09 -1.77
N THR A 77 16.85 -18.29 -2.99
CA THR A 77 16.78 -19.57 -3.70
C THR A 77 17.69 -20.61 -3.06
#